data_AF-K2C5D6-F1
#
_entry.id   AF-K2C5D6-F1
#
_cell.length_a   1.000
_cell.length_b   1.000
_cell.length_c   1.000
_cell.angle_alpha   90.00
_cell.angle_beta   90.00
_cell.angle_gamma   90.00
#
_symmetry.space_group_name_H-M   'P 1'
#
loop_
_entity.id
_entity.type
_entity.pdbx_description
1 polymer ?
#
loop_
_entity_poly.entity_id
_entity_poly.type
_entity_poly.pdbx_seq_one_letter_code
_entity_poly.pdbx_strand_id
1 'polypeptide(L)'
;WLLTILYIPRIGDSILILHYNIYLGPDVFGNWYELLMLPGLGFVVTLINLGLGFWLLRRELFLAKLIAITSIPVQLVLGSALWLILSINRLV
;
A
#
# COMPACT_ATOMS: atom_id res chain seq x y z
N TRP A 1 -6.40 1.55 -4.60
CA TRP A 1 -5.74 0.24 -4.80
C TRP A 1 -5.96 -0.34 -6.19
N LEU A 2 -7.18 -0.62 -6.66
CA LEU A 2 -7.35 -1.21 -8.01
C LEU A 2 -6.69 -0.39 -9.15
N LEU A 3 -6.71 0.94 -9.07
CA LEU A 3 -6.05 1.82 -10.04
C LEU A 3 -4.52 1.67 -10.05
N THR A 4 -3.88 1.29 -8.93
CA THR A 4 -2.42 1.16 -8.87
C THR A 4 -1.96 -0.05 -9.67
N ILE A 5 -2.79 -1.10 -9.76
CA ILE A 5 -2.53 -2.29 -10.59
C ILE A 5 -2.46 -1.93 -12.08
N LEU A 6 -3.22 -0.92 -12.52
CA LEU A 6 -3.21 -0.47 -13.92
C LEU A 6 -2.09 0.52 -14.23
N TYR A 7 -1.60 1.23 -13.20
CA TYR A 7 -0.64 2.34 -13.36
C TYR A 7 0.81 1.90 -13.19
N ILE A 8 1.10 1.04 -12.20
CA ILE A 8 2.45 0.59 -11.86
C ILE A 8 3.15 -0.17 -13.01
N PRO A 9 2.49 -1.10 -13.74
CA PRO A 9 3.13 -1.80 -14.84
C PRO A 9 3.55 -0.88 -15.99
N ARG A 10 2.91 0.28 -16.15
CA ARG A 10 3.26 1.29 -17.18
C ARG A 10 4.49 2.11 -16.84
N ILE A 11 4.97 2.02 -15.59
CA ILE A 11 6.19 2.69 -15.11
C ILE A 11 7.35 1.67 -15.07
N GLY A 12 7.04 0.37 -15.12
CA GLY A 12 7.96 -0.74 -14.82
C GLY A 12 9.01 -1.10 -15.88
N ASP A 13 9.24 -0.27 -16.90
CA ASP A 13 10.37 -0.46 -17.82
C ASP A 13 11.70 0.08 -17.24
N SER A 14 11.64 0.82 -16.12
CA SER A 14 12.80 1.37 -15.41
C SER A 14 13.04 0.70 -14.06
N ILE A 15 14.32 0.49 -13.74
CA ILE A 15 14.81 -0.06 -12.46
C ILE A 15 14.34 0.86 -11.32
N LEU A 16 13.55 0.33 -10.39
CA LEU A 16 13.05 1.08 -9.23
C LEU A 16 14.10 1.13 -8.12
N ILE A 17 15.02 2.09 -8.19
CA ILE A 17 16.05 2.30 -7.16
C ILE A 17 15.43 3.02 -5.96
N LEU A 18 15.43 2.39 -4.80
CA LEU A 18 14.84 2.93 -3.57
C LEU A 18 15.87 3.63 -2.69
N HIS A 19 17.00 2.96 -2.46
CA HIS A 19 18.14 3.50 -1.73
C HIS A 19 19.43 3.08 -2.41
N TYR A 20 20.41 3.96 -2.48
CA TYR A 20 21.76 3.58 -2.87
C TYR A 20 22.59 3.39 -1.61
N ASN A 21 22.95 2.15 -1.28
CA ASN A 21 23.87 1.86 -0.20
C ASN A 21 25.30 1.74 -0.75
N ILE A 22 26.22 2.51 -0.18
CA ILE A 22 27.63 2.54 -0.60
C ILE A 22 28.31 1.18 -0.36
N TYR A 23 27.85 0.40 0.63
CA TYR A 23 28.42 -0.89 1.01
C TYR A 23 27.66 -2.10 0.43
N LEU A 24 26.37 -1.94 0.11
CA LEU A 24 25.49 -3.05 -0.33
C LEU A 24 24.94 -2.88 -1.75
N GLY A 25 25.23 -1.76 -2.43
CA GLY A 25 24.69 -1.45 -3.75
C GLY A 25 23.29 -0.83 -3.69
N PRO A 26 22.63 -0.67 -4.86
CA PRO A 26 21.26 -0.16 -4.90
C PRO A 26 20.28 -1.19 -4.33
N ASP A 27 19.48 -0.77 -3.36
CA ASP A 27 18.28 -1.46 -2.90
C ASP A 27 17.20 -1.22 -3.95
N VAL A 28 17.03 -2.21 -4.82
CA VAL A 28 16.13 -2.14 -5.98
C VAL A 28 14.90 -2.98 -5.64
N PHE A 29 13.71 -2.39 -5.80
CA PHE A 29 12.54 -3.23 -6.07
C PHE A 29 12.77 -3.83 -7.45
N GLY A 30 13.39 -5.01 -7.49
CA GLY A 30 13.96 -5.60 -8.70
C GLY A 30 12.93 -5.77 -9.81
N ASN A 31 11.64 -5.84 -9.44
CA ASN A 31 10.53 -5.92 -10.36
C ASN A 31 9.35 -5.03 -9.93
N TRP A 32 8.67 -4.43 -10.90
CA TRP A 32 7.51 -3.54 -10.68
C TRP A 32 6.37 -4.22 -9.91
N TYR A 33 6.25 -5.55 -10.00
CA TYR A 33 5.21 -6.30 -9.28
C TYR A 33 5.43 -6.29 -7.76
N GLU A 34 6.66 -6.09 -7.27
CA GLU A 34 6.94 -6.02 -5.84
C GLU A 34 6.29 -4.78 -5.23
N LEU A 35 6.18 -3.70 -6.02
CA LEU A 35 5.44 -2.50 -5.64
C LEU A 35 3.94 -2.75 -5.46
N LEU A 36 3.39 -3.82 -6.06
CA LEU A 36 2.00 -4.24 -5.87
C LEU A 36 1.74 -4.91 -4.51
N MET A 37 2.79 -5.20 -3.73
CA MET A 37 2.62 -5.71 -2.37
C MET A 37 1.98 -4.66 -1.44
N LEU A 38 2.35 -3.39 -1.57
CA LEU A 38 1.74 -2.27 -0.83
C LEU A 38 0.22 -2.15 -1.02
N PRO A 39 -0.30 -2.02 -2.27
CA PRO A 39 -1.74 -1.99 -2.51
C PRO A 39 -2.42 -3.31 -2.19
N GLY A 40 -1.73 -4.45 -2.34
CA GLY A 40 -2.24 -5.77 -1.94
C GLY A 40 -2.48 -5.85 -0.44
N LEU A 41 -1.50 -5.45 0.37
CA LEU A 41 -1.62 -5.39 1.84
C LEU A 41 -2.73 -4.41 2.27
N GLY A 42 -2.78 -3.22 1.67
CA GLY A 42 -3.83 -2.24 1.94
C GLY A 42 -5.23 -2.78 1.65
N PHE A 43 -5.38 -3.57 0.58
CA PHE A 43 -6.63 -4.25 0.25
C PHE A 43 -6.99 -5.33 1.27
N VAL A 44 -6.05 -6.21 1.63
CA VAL A 44 -6.27 -7.27 2.62
C VAL A 44 -6.68 -6.69 3.97
N VAL A 45 -6.00 -5.66 4.46
CA VAL A 45 -6.35 -5.00 5.73
C VAL A 45 -7.75 -4.39 5.66
N THR A 46 -8.13 -3.77 4.53
CA THR A 46 -9.49 -3.27 4.34
C THR A 46 -10.51 -4.39 4.41
N LEU A 47 -10.23 -5.53 3.78
CA LEU A 47 -11.12 -6.68 3.72
C LEU A 47 -11.32 -7.30 5.11
N ILE A 48 -10.25 -7.41 5.90
CA ILE A 48 -10.31 -7.88 7.29
C ILE A 48 -11.12 -6.90 8.15
N ASN A 49 -10.84 -5.59 8.09
CA ASN A 49 -11.56 -4.59 8.86
C ASN A 49 -13.05 -4.53 8.48
N LEU A 50 -13.39 -4.72 7.20
CA LEU A 50 -14.76 -4.74 6.73
C LEU A 50 -15.49 -6.01 7.18
N GLY A 51 -14.83 -7.17 7.13
CA GLY A 51 -15.37 -8.43 7.66
C GLY A 51 -15.64 -8.36 9.17
N LEU A 52 -14.67 -7.86 9.93
CA LEU A 52 -14.82 -7.63 11.37
C LEU A 52 -15.92 -6.58 11.64
N GLY A 53 -15.89 -5.44 10.95
CA GLY A 53 -16.90 -4.39 11.10
C GLY A 53 -18.32 -4.90 10.84
N PHE A 54 -18.52 -5.75 9.82
CA PHE A 54 -19.82 -6.35 9.51
C PHE A 54 -20.27 -7.34 10.59
N TRP A 55 -19.35 -8.15 11.12
CA TRP A 55 -19.63 -9.07 12.23
C TRP A 55 -20.01 -8.33 13.52
N LEU A 56 -19.33 -7.21 13.82
CA LEU A 56 -19.63 -6.37 14.98
C LEU A 56 -20.88 -5.49 14.80
N LEU A 57 -21.29 -5.19 13.57
CA LEU A 57 -22.44 -4.31 13.29
C LEU A 57 -23.73 -4.80 13.98
N ARG A 58 -23.88 -6.13 14.12
CA ARG A 58 -25.04 -6.76 14.77
C ARG A 58 -24.94 -6.88 16.29
N ARG A 59 -23.75 -6.63 16.85
CA ARG A 59 -23.47 -6.79 18.29
C ARG A 59 -23.28 -5.45 18.97
N GLU A 60 -22.37 -4.63 18.42
CA GLU A 60 -21.88 -3.40 19.04
C GLU A 60 -21.56 -2.36 17.95
N LEU A 61 -22.51 -1.46 17.70
CA LEU A 61 -22.37 -0.43 16.67
C LEU A 61 -21.17 0.49 16.90
N PHE A 62 -20.84 0.78 18.16
CA PHE A 62 -19.71 1.62 18.52
C PHE A 62 -18.39 0.99 18.08
N LEU A 63 -18.18 -0.29 18.40
CA LEU A 63 -16.95 -1.01 18.03
C LEU A 63 -16.85 -1.20 16.51
N ALA A 64 -17.96 -1.46 15.82
CA ALA A 64 -17.99 -1.55 14.36
C ALA A 64 -17.53 -0.23 13.70
N LYS A 65 -17.99 0.92 14.22
CA LYS A 65 -17.53 2.25 13.76
C LYS A 65 -16.05 2.47 14.07
N LEU A 66 -15.59 2.07 15.25
CA LEU A 66 -14.21 2.26 15.66
C LEU A 66 -13.23 1.49 14.75
N ILE A 67 -13.55 0.24 14.40
CA ILE A 67 -12.78 -0.57 13.43
C ILE A 67 -12.81 0.04 12.02
N ALA A 68 -13.95 0.57 11.59
CA ALA A 68 -14.01 1.27 10.31
C ALA A 68 -13.10 2.51 10.30
N ILE A 69 -13.08 3.29 11.38
CA ILE A 69 -12.25 4.50 11.50
C ILE A 69 -10.76 4.14 11.53
N THR A 70 -10.35 3.08 12.23
CA THR A 70 -8.93 2.67 12.27
C THR A 70 -8.38 2.21 10.92
N SER A 71 -9.23 1.85 9.96
CA SER A 71 -8.78 1.57 8.60
C SER A 71 -8.18 2.81 7.91
N ILE A 72 -8.69 4.00 8.19
CA ILE A 72 -8.29 5.27 7.56
C ILE A 72 -6.79 5.56 7.75
N PRO A 73 -6.23 5.61 8.98
CA PRO A 73 -4.81 5.90 9.18
C PRO A 73 -3.92 4.84 8.52
N VAL A 74 -4.32 3.57 8.51
CA VAL A 74 -3.55 2.51 7.82
C VAL A 74 -3.51 2.76 6.31
N GLN A 75 -4.63 3.14 5.70
CA GLN A 75 -4.66 3.48 4.27
C GLN A 75 -3.83 4.73 3.96
N LEU A 76 -3.82 5.72 4.86
CA LEU A 76 -3.00 6.92 4.68
C LEU A 76 -1.51 6.60 4.72
N VAL A 77 -1.05 5.77 5.66
CA VAL A 77 0.36 5.37 5.77
C VAL A 77 0.80 4.56 4.55
N LEU A 78 0.00 3.56 4.13
CA LEU A 78 0.33 2.75 2.96
C LEU A 78 0.27 3.57 1.66
N GLY A 79 -0.69 4.50 1.55
CA GLY A 79 -0.84 5.39 0.41
C GLY A 79 0.31 6.41 0.30
N SER A 80 0.73 7.01 1.42
CA SER A 80 1.86 7.93 1.44
C SER A 80 3.18 7.23 1.13
N ALA A 81 3.38 6.01 1.65
CA ALA A 81 4.52 5.18 1.29
C ALA A 81 4.57 4.93 -0.22
N LEU A 82 3.49 4.45 -0.83
CA LEU A 82 3.44 4.22 -2.28
C LEU A 82 3.71 5.51 -3.07
N TRP A 83 3.13 6.63 -2.65
CA TRP A 83 3.31 7.92 -3.31
C TRP A 83 4.77 8.40 -3.25
N LEU A 84 5.44 8.25 -2.11
CA LEU A 84 6.85 8.62 -1.97
C LEU A 84 7.74 7.78 -2.89
N ILE A 85 7.51 6.46 -2.93
CA ILE A 85 8.30 5.56 -3.78
C ILE A 85 8.16 5.94 -5.25
N LEU A 86 6.94 6.17 -5.71
CA LEU A 86 6.68 6.61 -7.09
C LEU A 86 7.26 8.00 -7.39
N SER A 87 7.23 8.91 -6.42
CA SER A 87 7.75 10.28 -6.59
C SER A 87 9.27 10.30 -6.69
N ILE A 88 9.96 9.52 -5.84
CA ILE A 88 11.42 9.36 -5.92
C ILE A 88 11.81 8.77 -7.26
N ASN A 89 11.12 7.71 -7.70
CA ASN A 89 11.48 7.05 -8.95
C ASN A 89 11.21 7.92 -10.19
N ARG A 90 10.20 8.78 -10.18
CA ARG A 90 9.95 9.73 -11.28
C ARG A 90 10.97 10.86 -11.38
N LEU A 91 11.70 11.15 -10.31
CA LEU A 91 12.67 12.25 -10.25
C LEU A 91 14.08 11.81 -10.67
N VAL A 92 14.31 10.49 -10.82
CA VAL A 92 15.56 9.87 -11.25
C VAL A 92 15.43 9.44 -12.70
#